data_AF-A0A344LBC8-F1
#
_entry.id   AF-A0A344LBC8-F1
#
_cell.length_a   1.000
_cell.length_b   1.000
_cell.length_c   1.000
_cell.angle_alpha   90.00
_cell.angle_beta   90.00
_cell.angle_gamma   90.00
#
_symmetry.space_group_name_H-M   'P 1'
#
loop_
_entity.id
_entity.type
_entity.pdbx_description
1 polymer ?
#
loop_
_entity_poly.entity_id
_entity_poly.type
_entity_poly.pdbx_seq_one_letter_code
_entity_poly.pdbx_strand_id
1 'polypeptide(L)'
;MRYLLALPGIAALVYGVALLVPLADVSVGLWLVAGPLVHDLLLAPVVALAGYALSRSGPLLVGGALTGVLCLLAIPLLWRDHGTPPSPGLHDGNPWLGLGLTLAAVWLGIGVHVLTRKNRGDQEGAS
;
A
#
# COMPACT_ATOMS: atom_id res chain seq x y z
N MET A 1 -14.51 -7.25 26.04
CA MET A 1 -14.10 -6.88 24.67
C MET A 1 -12.72 -6.20 24.60
N ARG A 2 -12.45 -5.10 25.31
CA ARG A 2 -11.11 -4.43 25.27
C ARG A 2 -9.91 -5.35 25.56
N TYR A 3 -10.04 -6.25 26.54
CA TYR A 3 -8.98 -7.22 26.89
C TYR A 3 -8.78 -8.32 25.85
N LEU A 4 -9.82 -8.66 25.08
CA LEU A 4 -9.73 -9.67 24.01
C LEU A 4 -8.88 -9.19 22.83
N LEU A 5 -8.71 -7.87 22.67
CA LEU A 5 -7.81 -7.27 21.68
C LEU A 5 -6.45 -6.91 22.28
N ALA A 6 -6.44 -6.43 23.53
CA ALA A 6 -5.20 -6.00 24.19
C ALA A 6 -4.27 -7.18 24.52
N LEU A 7 -4.79 -8.28 25.06
CA LEU A 7 -3.97 -9.44 25.44
C LEU A 7 -3.21 -10.07 24.26
N PRO A 8 -3.83 -10.38 23.11
CA PRO A 8 -3.07 -10.92 21.97
C PRO A 8 -2.08 -9.90 21.40
N GLY A 9 -2.41 -8.60 21.40
CA GLY A 9 -1.47 -7.56 20.97
C GLY A 9 -0.23 -7.47 21.86
N ILE A 10 -0.41 -7.52 23.19
CA ILE A 10 0.70 -7.54 24.15
C ILE A 10 1.52 -8.83 23.99
N ALA A 11 0.86 -9.98 23.84
CA ALA A 11 1.55 -11.25 23.62
C ALA A 11 2.39 -11.21 22.33
N ALA A 12 1.85 -10.66 21.24
CA ALA A 12 2.57 -10.47 19.98
C ALA A 12 3.75 -9.51 20.13
N LEU A 13 3.60 -8.42 20.90
CA LEU A 13 4.68 -7.48 21.17
C LEU A 13 5.81 -8.12 21.98
N VAL A 14 5.49 -8.82 23.07
CA VAL A 14 6.48 -9.55 23.88
C VAL A 14 7.21 -10.59 23.03
N TYR A 15 6.46 -11.34 22.22
CA TYR A 15 7.02 -12.34 21.32
C TYR A 15 7.94 -11.71 20.26
N GLY A 16 7.53 -10.59 19.65
CA GLY A 16 8.34 -9.84 18.69
C GLY A 16 9.64 -9.32 19.31
N VAL A 17 9.59 -8.78 20.52
CA VAL A 17 10.79 -8.36 21.26
C VAL A 17 11.71 -9.56 21.53
N ALA A 18 11.17 -10.69 21.95
CA ALA A 18 11.96 -11.91 22.18
C ALA A 18 12.68 -12.40 20.92
N LEU A 19 12.03 -12.30 19.74
CA LEU A 19 12.65 -12.59 18.45
C LEU A 19 13.72 -11.57 18.04
N LEU A 20 13.59 -10.32 18.49
CA LEU A 20 14.48 -9.22 18.12
C LEU A 20 15.77 -9.18 18.93
N VAL A 21 15.72 -9.55 20.22
CA VAL A 21 16.87 -9.58 21.13
C VAL A 21 18.11 -10.27 20.53
N PRO A 22 18.03 -11.47 19.94
CA PRO A 22 19.21 -12.12 19.36
C PRO A 22 19.78 -11.39 18.13
N LEU A 23 19.03 -10.49 17.51
CA LEU A 23 19.45 -9.68 16.36
C LEU A 23 19.83 -8.25 16.77
N ALA A 24 19.75 -7.90 18.06
CA ALA A 24 19.90 -6.52 18.50
C ALA A 24 21.34 -6.02 18.36
N ASP A 25 21.53 -5.11 17.41
CA ASP A 25 22.75 -4.33 17.24
C ASP A 25 22.43 -2.83 17.07
N VAL A 26 23.47 -2.01 16.92
CA VAL A 26 23.31 -0.55 16.71
C VAL A 26 22.52 -0.27 15.44
N SER A 27 22.70 -1.08 14.39
CA SER A 27 22.01 -0.93 13.10
C SER A 27 20.50 -1.13 13.23
N VAL A 28 20.09 -2.18 13.94
CA VAL A 28 18.69 -2.50 14.25
C VAL A 28 18.09 -1.43 15.15
N GLY A 29 18.81 -1.01 16.19
CA GLY A 29 18.38 0.09 17.05
C GLY A 29 18.17 1.39 16.28
N LEU A 30 19.11 1.74 15.39
CA LEU A 30 18.99 2.91 14.53
C LEU A 30 17.82 2.76 13.55
N TRP A 31 17.62 1.58 12.95
CA TRP A 31 16.52 1.34 12.03
C TRP A 31 15.14 1.46 12.71
N LEU A 32 14.99 0.92 13.93
CA LEU A 32 13.74 1.00 14.70
C LEU A 32 13.35 2.42 15.09
N VAL A 33 14.32 3.33 15.21
CA VAL A 33 14.07 4.72 15.57
C VAL A 33 14.02 5.60 14.34
N ALA A 34 15.07 5.56 13.51
CA ALA A 34 15.19 6.38 12.32
C ALA A 34 14.14 6.02 11.26
N GLY A 35 13.76 4.75 11.12
CA GLY A 35 12.74 4.30 10.16
C GLY A 35 11.40 5.01 10.40
N PRO A 36 10.76 4.86 11.57
CA PRO A 36 9.52 5.56 11.91
C PRO A 36 9.67 7.07 11.88
N LEU A 37 10.78 7.64 12.36
CA LEU A 37 10.99 9.09 12.33
C LEU A 37 11.05 9.63 10.89
N VAL A 38 11.85 9.02 10.01
CA VAL A 38 11.92 9.42 8.60
C VAL A 38 10.57 9.20 7.92
N HIS A 39 9.87 8.12 8.25
CA HIS A 39 8.54 7.86 7.73
C HIS A 39 7.55 8.96 8.12
N ASP A 40 7.40 9.24 9.41
CA ASP A 40 6.34 10.10 9.92
C ASP A 40 6.63 11.59 9.70
N LEU A 41 7.90 12.00 9.81
CA LEU A 41 8.28 13.41 9.66
C LEU A 41 8.54 13.81 8.21
N LEU A 42 8.93 12.88 7.32
CA LEU A 42 9.32 13.23 5.95
C LEU A 42 8.44 12.53 4.91
N LEU A 43 8.40 11.19 4.91
CA LEU A 43 7.70 10.46 3.85
C LEU A 43 6.19 10.71 3.89
N ALA A 44 5.56 10.61 5.05
CA ALA A 44 4.11 10.79 5.18
C ALA A 44 3.65 12.20 4.75
N PRO A 45 4.29 13.30 5.18
CA PRO A 45 3.94 14.64 4.69
C PRO A 45 4.16 14.82 3.19
N VAL A 46 5.29 14.35 2.66
CA VAL A 46 5.60 14.47 1.23
C VAL A 46 4.59 13.69 0.39
N VAL A 47 4.26 12.47 0.79
CA VAL A 47 3.26 11.63 0.12
C VAL A 47 1.87 12.26 0.23
N ALA A 48 1.51 12.81 1.38
CA ALA A 48 0.24 13.53 1.56
C ALA A 48 0.14 14.74 0.63
N LEU A 49 1.20 15.55 0.53
CA LEU A 49 1.25 16.71 -0.37
C LEU A 49 1.21 16.28 -1.84
N ALA A 50 1.93 15.24 -2.22
CA ALA A 50 1.90 14.69 -3.57
C ALA A 50 0.51 14.16 -3.92
N GLY A 51 -0.12 13.39 -3.02
CA GLY A 51 -1.49 12.91 -3.18
C GLY A 51 -2.49 14.06 -3.29
N TYR A 52 -2.31 15.11 -2.49
CA TYR A 52 -3.13 16.32 -2.57
C TYR A 52 -2.96 17.04 -3.92
N ALA A 53 -1.74 17.21 -4.39
CA ALA A 53 -1.46 17.82 -5.69
C ALA A 53 -2.11 17.02 -6.83
N LEU A 54 -1.93 15.69 -6.83
CA LEU A 54 -2.52 14.78 -7.82
C LEU A 54 -4.05 14.78 -7.79
N SER A 55 -4.67 14.93 -6.60
CA SER A 55 -6.14 14.99 -6.48
C SER A 55 -6.75 16.13 -7.30
N ARG A 56 -5.98 17.19 -7.57
CA ARG A 56 -6.40 18.34 -8.37
C ARG A 56 -6.12 18.17 -9.87
N SER A 57 -5.31 17.19 -10.26
CA SER A 57 -4.85 17.01 -11.64
C SER A 57 -5.76 16.12 -12.49
N GLY A 58 -6.94 15.76 -11.98
CA GLY A 58 -7.94 14.96 -12.68
C GLY A 58 -7.73 13.45 -12.57
N PRO A 59 -8.78 12.66 -12.82
CA PRO A 59 -8.84 11.24 -12.46
C PRO A 59 -7.86 10.36 -13.26
N LEU A 60 -7.42 10.82 -14.44
CA LEU A 60 -6.44 10.12 -15.28
C LEU A 60 -5.03 10.12 -14.65
N LEU A 61 -4.60 11.23 -14.05
CA LEU A 61 -3.27 11.32 -13.42
C LEU A 61 -3.20 10.48 -12.14
N VAL A 62 -4.30 10.39 -11.39
CA VAL A 62 -4.42 9.47 -10.25
C VAL A 62 -4.29 8.01 -10.71
N GLY A 63 -4.94 7.63 -11.81
CA GLY A 63 -4.80 6.30 -12.40
C GLY A 63 -3.39 5.96 -12.89
N GLY A 64 -2.72 6.93 -13.52
CA GLY A 64 -1.32 6.80 -13.92
C GLY A 64 -0.41 6.57 -12.72
N ALA A 65 -0.59 7.33 -11.63
CA ALA A 65 0.21 7.17 -10.42
C ALA A 65 0.01 5.81 -9.75
N LEU A 66 -1.25 5.37 -9.61
CA LEU A 66 -1.58 4.04 -9.07
C LEU A 66 -0.98 2.93 -9.92
N THR A 67 -1.06 3.05 -11.25
CA THR A 67 -0.44 2.10 -12.19
C THR A 67 1.07 2.04 -11.98
N GLY A 68 1.74 3.20 -11.91
CA GLY A 68 3.18 3.26 -11.68
C GLY A 68 3.60 2.60 -10.36
N VAL A 69 2.88 2.89 -9.27
CA VAL A 69 3.15 2.28 -7.96
C VAL A 69 2.94 0.76 -8.00
N LEU A 70 1.85 0.28 -8.61
CA LEU A 70 1.58 -1.15 -8.74
C LEU A 70 2.67 -1.87 -9.55
N CYS A 71 3.16 -1.25 -10.64
CA CYS A 71 4.27 -1.79 -11.41
C CYS A 71 5.56 -1.85 -10.58
N LEU A 72 5.88 -0.81 -9.81
CA LEU A 72 7.05 -0.80 -8.92
C LEU A 72 6.97 -1.89 -7.85
N LEU A 73 5.81 -2.04 -7.22
CA LEU A 73 5.57 -3.11 -6.23
C LEU A 73 5.64 -4.50 -6.84
N ALA A 74 5.29 -4.64 -8.12
CA ALA A 74 5.37 -5.91 -8.83
C ALA A 74 6.82 -6.32 -9.17
N ILE A 75 7.77 -5.38 -9.28
CA ILE A 75 9.17 -5.70 -9.63
C ILE A 75 9.75 -6.85 -8.79
N PRO A 76 9.77 -6.79 -7.44
CA PRO A 76 10.31 -7.89 -6.64
C PRO A 76 9.52 -9.18 -6.80
N LEU A 77 8.19 -9.10 -6.98
CA LEU A 77 7.33 -10.27 -7.17
C LEU A 77 7.54 -10.96 -8.53
N LEU A 78 7.95 -10.19 -9.54
CA LEU A 78 8.19 -10.68 -10.90
C LEU A 78 9.62 -11.18 -11.13
N TRP A 79 10.58 -10.63 -10.39
CA TRP A 79 11.99 -10.98 -10.53
C TRP A 79 12.42 -12.08 -9.55
N ARG A 80 11.83 -12.15 -8.36
CA ARG A 80 12.24 -13.11 -7.33
C ARG A 80 11.20 -14.19 -7.15
N ASP A 81 11.52 -15.41 -7.59
CA ASP A 81 10.63 -16.56 -7.43
C ASP A 81 10.24 -16.79 -5.96
N HIS A 82 11.22 -16.75 -5.04
CA HIS A 82 10.97 -17.01 -3.60
C HIS A 82 11.91 -16.19 -2.69
N GLY A 83 11.31 -15.47 -1.72
CA GLY A 83 12.04 -14.76 -0.67
C GLY A 83 12.34 -15.60 0.57
N THR A 84 11.57 -16.66 0.75
CA THR A 84 11.54 -17.61 1.87
C THR A 84 11.12 -18.98 1.32
N PRO A 85 11.30 -20.09 2.07
CA PRO A 85 10.82 -21.41 1.64
C PRO A 85 9.35 -21.35 1.19
N PRO A 86 8.99 -21.99 0.05
CA PRO A 86 7.64 -21.92 -0.49
C PRO A 86 6.63 -22.40 0.55
N SER A 87 5.78 -21.48 1.00
CA SER A 87 4.61 -21.79 1.82
C SER A 87 3.50 -22.33 0.92
N PRO A 88 2.92 -23.51 1.22
CA PRO A 88 1.83 -24.09 0.43
C PRO A 88 0.66 -23.09 0.31
N GLY A 89 0.15 -22.87 -0.91
CA GLY A 89 -1.00 -22.00 -1.17
C GLY A 89 -0.71 -20.51 -1.40
N LEU A 90 0.40 -19.96 -0.88
CA LEU A 90 0.76 -18.55 -1.11
C LEU A 90 1.63 -18.38 -2.38
N HIS A 91 2.49 -19.35 -2.66
CA HIS A 91 3.43 -19.31 -3.80
C HIS A 91 2.85 -19.89 -5.10
N ASP A 92 1.62 -20.40 -5.05
CA ASP A 92 0.92 -20.93 -6.23
C ASP A 92 0.24 -19.83 -7.07
N GLY A 93 0.26 -18.59 -6.57
CA GLY A 93 -0.36 -17.44 -7.23
C GLY A 93 0.49 -16.89 -8.37
N ASN A 94 -0.11 -16.69 -9.54
CA ASN A 94 0.54 -16.04 -10.68
C ASN A 94 0.61 -14.52 -10.47
N PRO A 95 1.82 -13.93 -10.29
CA PRO A 95 1.95 -12.49 -10.00
C PRO A 95 1.49 -11.59 -11.15
N TRP A 96 1.63 -12.05 -12.41
CA TRP A 96 1.14 -11.33 -13.59
C TRP A 96 -0.39 -11.22 -13.59
N LEU A 97 -1.08 -12.31 -13.22
CA LEU A 97 -2.55 -12.29 -13.08
C LEU A 97 -2.98 -11.37 -11.94
N GLY A 98 -2.29 -11.43 -10.79
CA GLY A 98 -2.55 -10.53 -9.65
C GLY A 98 -2.38 -9.06 -10.01
N LEU A 99 -1.30 -8.70 -10.69
CA LEU A 99 -1.06 -7.34 -11.18
C LEU A 99 -2.14 -6.92 -12.19
N GLY A 100 -2.43 -7.77 -13.18
CA GLY A 100 -3.43 -7.47 -14.21
C GLY A 100 -4.83 -7.23 -13.65
N LEU A 101 -5.29 -8.07 -12.72
CA LEU A 101 -6.58 -7.91 -12.06
C LEU A 101 -6.63 -6.62 -11.22
N THR A 102 -5.54 -6.29 -10.53
CA THR A 102 -5.47 -5.08 -9.70
C THR A 102 -5.50 -3.82 -10.58
N LEU A 103 -4.75 -3.80 -11.69
CA LEU A 103 -4.79 -2.70 -12.66
C LEU A 103 -6.17 -2.55 -13.28
N ALA A 104 -6.82 -3.65 -13.67
CA ALA A 104 -8.18 -3.63 -14.20
C ALA A 104 -9.16 -3.00 -13.19
N ALA A 105 -9.07 -3.37 -11.91
CA ALA A 105 -9.91 -2.80 -10.86
C ALA A 105 -9.68 -1.28 -10.69
N VAL A 106 -8.43 -0.81 -10.73
CA VAL A 106 -8.09 0.62 -10.66
C VAL A 106 -8.74 1.41 -11.80
N TRP A 107 -8.55 0.96 -13.04
CA TRP A 107 -9.10 1.67 -14.21
C TRP A 107 -10.62 1.61 -14.28
N LEU A 108 -11.23 0.51 -13.85
CA LEU A 108 -12.69 0.41 -13.72
C LEU A 108 -13.23 1.44 -12.72
N GLY A 109 -12.61 1.55 -11.54
CA GLY A 109 -12.99 2.56 -10.54
C GLY A 109 -12.89 4.00 -11.07
N ILE A 110 -11.83 4.30 -11.83
CA ILE A 110 -11.65 5.60 -12.48
C ILE A 110 -12.74 5.86 -13.53
N GLY A 111 -13.04 4.86 -14.37
CA GLY A 111 -14.09 4.95 -15.38
C GLY A 111 -15.46 5.24 -14.76
N VAL A 112 -15.81 4.54 -13.68
CA VAL A 112 -17.06 4.77 -12.93
C VAL A 112 -17.08 6.18 -12.33
N HIS A 113 -15.97 6.65 -11.75
CA HIS A 113 -15.89 8.00 -11.20
C HIS A 113 -16.11 9.09 -12.26
N VAL A 114 -15.45 8.96 -13.42
CA VAL A 114 -15.61 9.91 -14.54
C VAL A 114 -17.06 9.92 -15.03
N LEU A 115 -17.67 8.75 -15.21
CA LEU A 115 -19.03 8.62 -15.72
C LEU A 115 -20.06 9.24 -14.75
N THR A 116 -19.93 8.96 -13.45
CA THR A 116 -20.83 9.51 -12.43
C THR A 116 -20.70 11.03 -12.28
N ARG A 117 -19.49 11.58 -12.40
CA ARG A 117 -19.28 13.03 -12.36
C ARG A 117 -19.88 13.73 -13.58
N LYS A 118 -19.74 13.13 -14.78
CA LYS A 118 -20.33 13.67 -16.01
C LYS A 118 -21.86 13.77 -15.88
N ASN A 119 -22.50 12.68 -15.45
CA ASN A 119 -23.95 12.62 -15.31
C ASN A 119 -24.52 13.65 -14.31
N ARG A 120 -23.74 14.05 -13.28
CA ARG A 120 -24.14 15.12 -12.35
C ARG A 120 -24.05 16.51 -12.97
N GLY A 121 -22.97 16.80 -13.71
CA GLY A 121 -22.82 18.08 -14.40
C GLY A 121 -23.89 18.30 -15.47
N ASP A 122 -24.31 17.23 -16.17
CA ASP A 122 -25.37 17.29 -17.17
C ASP A 122 -26.75 17.63 -16.55
N GLN A 123 -27.00 17.29 -15.27
CA GLN A 123 -28.25 17.61 -14.57
C GLN A 123 -28.31 19.06 -14.07
N GLU A 124 -27.19 19.63 -13.63
CA GLU A 124 -27.11 21.02 -13.14
C GLU A 124 -27.21 22.05 -14.29
N GLY A 125 -26.83 21.68 -15.52
CA GLY A 125 -26.93 22.56 -16.69
C GLY A 125 -28.30 22.59 -17.37
N ALA A 126 -29.25 21.76 -16.94
CA ALA A 126 -30.58 21.62 -17.52
C ALA A 126 -31.70 22.31 -16.71
N SER A 127 -31.36 22.96 -15.59
CA SER A 127 -32.26 23.73 -14.71
C SER A 127 -32.02 25.22 -14.82
#